data_AF-A0A453B511-F1
#
_entry.id   AF-A0A453B511-F1
#
_cell.length_a   1.000
_cell.length_b   1.000
_cell.length_c   1.000
_cell.angle_alpha   90.00
_cell.angle_beta   90.00
_cell.angle_gamma   90.00
#
_symmetry.space_group_name_H-M   'P 1'
#
loop_
_entity.id
_entity.type
_entity.pdbx_description
1 polymer ?
#
loop_
_entity_poly.entity_id
_entity_poly.type
_entity_poly.pdbx_seq_one_letter_code
_entity_poly.pdbx_strand_id
1 'polypeptide(L)'
;MCGMNLAFDRELIGPAMYFGLMGDGQPIGRYDDMWAGWCTKVITDHLSLGIKTGLPYIWHSKASNPFVNLKKEYNGIFWQEELIPFFQSVTLSKEATTVQKCYLELAKQVRAKLGKVDGYFNKLADAMVTWIEAWDELNPPKGAITTTNGPALKSK
;
A
#
# COMPACT_ATOMS: atom_id res chain seq x y z
N MET A 1 8.81 6.63 -5.08
CA MET A 1 9.19 6.18 -3.73
C MET A 1 8.97 4.67 -3.68
N CYS A 2 9.84 3.91 -3.01
CA CYS A 2 9.81 2.45 -2.96
C CYS A 2 9.72 2.02 -1.50
N GLY A 3 8.95 0.97 -1.22
CA GLY A 3 8.72 0.40 0.11
C GLY A 3 9.90 -0.37 0.71
N MET A 4 11.05 -0.44 0.04
CA MET A 4 12.25 -1.08 0.58
C MET A 4 13.19 -0.05 1.21
N ASN A 5 13.84 -0.43 2.32
CA ASN A 5 14.82 0.41 3.03
C ASN A 5 14.29 1.80 3.42
N LEU A 6 13.02 1.90 3.83
CA LEU A 6 12.44 3.15 4.30
C LEU A 6 12.48 3.28 5.83
N ALA A 7 12.44 4.53 6.27
CA ALA A 7 12.05 4.91 7.63
C ALA A 7 10.87 5.87 7.51
N PHE A 8 9.90 5.75 8.40
CA PHE A 8 8.72 6.60 8.43
C PHE A 8 8.25 6.85 9.85
N ASP A 9 7.56 7.96 10.06
CA ASP A 9 6.86 8.24 11.30
C ASP A 9 5.54 7.46 11.31
N ARG A 10 5.45 6.49 12.22
CA ARG A 10 4.28 5.60 12.35
C ARG A 10 3.00 6.38 12.68
N GLU A 11 3.07 7.37 13.58
CA GLU A 11 1.89 8.15 13.97
C GLU A 11 1.43 9.03 12.80
N LEU A 12 2.35 9.47 11.95
CA LEU A 12 2.06 10.37 10.83
C LEU A 12 1.52 9.66 9.57
N ILE A 13 2.15 8.55 9.14
CA ILE A 13 1.85 7.92 7.83
C ILE A 13 1.62 6.40 7.91
N GLY A 14 1.66 5.81 9.11
CA GLY A 14 1.49 4.38 9.33
C GLY A 14 0.29 3.72 8.61
N PRO A 15 -0.91 4.33 8.60
CA PRO A 15 -2.05 3.73 7.90
C PRO A 15 -1.84 3.57 6.38
N ALA A 16 -0.96 4.37 5.75
CA ALA A 16 -0.66 4.22 4.32
C ALA A 16 0.43 3.18 4.01
N MET A 17 1.08 2.62 5.03
CA MET A 17 2.16 1.64 4.88
C MET A 17 1.62 0.23 4.66
N TYR A 18 0.97 0.00 3.51
CA TYR A 18 0.44 -1.30 3.11
C TYR A 18 0.98 -1.73 1.74
N PHE A 19 1.60 -2.91 1.70
CA PHE A 19 2.24 -3.49 0.52
C PHE A 19 1.28 -4.28 -0.38
N GLY A 20 -0.01 -4.30 -0.04
CA GLY A 20 -0.99 -5.05 -0.79
C GLY A 20 -1.03 -6.53 -0.42
N LEU A 21 -1.68 -7.32 -1.27
CA LEU A 21 -1.78 -8.76 -1.09
C LEU A 21 -0.45 -9.40 -1.51
N MET A 22 0.35 -9.77 -0.51
CA MET A 22 1.64 -10.46 -0.67
C MET A 22 1.49 -11.97 -0.43
N GLY A 23 2.44 -12.74 -0.97
CA GLY A 23 2.54 -14.19 -0.74
C GLY A 23 2.52 -15.00 -2.03
N ASP A 24 2.62 -16.32 -1.88
CA ASP A 24 2.62 -17.23 -3.01
C ASP A 24 1.30 -17.15 -3.79
N GLY A 25 1.40 -17.17 -5.13
CA GLY A 25 0.25 -17.02 -6.02
C GLY A 25 -0.29 -15.59 -6.18
N GLN A 26 0.28 -14.57 -5.52
CA GLN A 26 -0.15 -13.18 -5.73
C GLN A 26 0.48 -12.59 -7.01
N PRO A 27 -0.32 -12.03 -7.92
CA PRO A 27 0.14 -11.64 -9.26
C PRO A 27 0.98 -10.37 -9.29
N ILE A 28 0.93 -9.55 -8.22
CA ILE A 28 1.73 -8.32 -8.11
C ILE A 28 3.23 -8.61 -7.95
N GLY A 29 3.60 -9.80 -7.45
CA GLY A 29 5.00 -10.24 -7.34
C GLY A 29 5.86 -9.23 -6.57
N ARG A 30 6.97 -8.80 -7.19
CA ARG A 30 7.95 -7.86 -6.62
C ARG A 30 7.62 -6.37 -6.85
N TYR A 31 6.38 -6.05 -7.20
CA TYR A 31 5.92 -4.68 -7.46
C TYR A 31 5.10 -4.11 -6.28
N ASP A 32 4.98 -4.89 -5.21
CA ASP A 32 4.28 -4.58 -3.96
C ASP A 32 4.89 -3.38 -3.21
N ASP A 33 6.22 -3.29 -3.21
CA ASP A 33 6.95 -2.18 -2.62
C ASP A 33 6.76 -0.86 -3.38
N MET A 34 6.68 -0.92 -4.71
CA MET A 34 6.34 0.23 -5.54
C MET A 34 4.89 0.64 -5.36
N TRP A 35 3.98 -0.32 -5.26
CA TRP A 35 2.57 -0.05 -4.94
C TRP A 35 2.42 0.72 -3.63
N ALA A 36 2.99 0.22 -2.53
CA ALA A 36 2.99 0.92 -1.24
C ALA A 36 3.56 2.33 -1.37
N GLY A 37 4.67 2.45 -2.11
CA GLY A 37 5.35 3.70 -2.34
C GLY A 37 4.53 4.73 -3.12
N TRP A 38 3.80 4.33 -4.16
CA TRP A 38 2.93 5.20 -4.93
C TRP A 38 1.69 5.62 -4.15
N CYS A 39 1.03 4.69 -3.46
CA CYS A 39 -0.10 5.00 -2.59
C CYS A 39 0.29 6.04 -1.54
N THR A 40 1.40 5.81 -0.86
CA THR A 40 1.92 6.76 0.13
C THR A 40 2.24 8.11 -0.50
N LYS A 41 2.92 8.14 -1.65
CA LYS A 41 3.32 9.40 -2.30
C LYS A 41 2.12 10.29 -2.61
N VAL A 42 1.05 9.71 -3.17
CA VAL A 42 -0.20 10.44 -3.45
C VAL A 42 -0.77 11.07 -2.17
N ILE A 43 -0.77 10.31 -1.08
CA ILE A 43 -1.34 10.76 0.19
C ILE A 43 -0.47 11.83 0.85
N THR A 44 0.85 11.63 0.87
CA THR A 44 1.77 12.63 1.44
C THR A 44 1.73 13.93 0.67
N ASP A 45 1.61 13.87 -0.67
CA ASP A 45 1.47 15.09 -1.48
C ASP A 45 0.18 15.83 -1.16
N HIS A 46 -0.93 15.10 -1.08
CA HIS A 46 -2.23 15.68 -0.75
C HIS A 46 -2.23 16.34 0.64
N LEU A 47 -1.60 15.70 1.63
CA LEU A 47 -1.51 16.19 3.01
C LEU A 47 -0.33 17.15 3.25
N SER A 48 0.41 17.52 2.20
CA SER A 48 1.60 18.40 2.29
C SER A 48 2.68 17.88 3.25
N LEU A 49 2.88 16.57 3.29
CA LEU A 49 3.90 15.88 4.08
C LEU A 49 5.19 15.68 3.27
N GLY A 50 6.33 15.67 3.97
CA GLY A 50 7.64 15.51 3.33
C GLY A 50 8.04 14.05 3.11
N ILE A 51 8.57 13.75 1.93
CA ILE A 51 9.29 12.50 1.64
C ILE A 51 10.71 12.86 1.18
N LYS A 52 11.71 12.16 1.72
CA LYS A 52 13.11 12.26 1.28
C LYS A 52 13.58 10.92 0.74
N THR A 53 14.11 10.93 -0.47
CA THR A 53 14.74 9.77 -1.11
C THR A 53 16.23 10.02 -1.31
N GLY A 54 17.07 9.04 -0.98
CA GLY A 54 18.51 9.08 -1.24
C GLY A 54 18.88 8.53 -2.61
N LEU A 55 20.13 8.73 -3.01
CA LEU A 55 20.70 8.04 -4.18
C LEU A 55 20.86 6.54 -3.87
N PRO A 56 20.74 5.66 -4.88
CA PRO A 56 21.05 4.25 -4.70
C PRO A 56 22.55 4.08 -4.47
N TYR A 57 22.95 3.65 -3.27
CA TYR A 57 24.36 3.43 -2.92
C TYR A 57 24.81 1.97 -3.07
N ILE A 58 23.86 1.05 -3.28
CA ILE A 58 24.13 -0.40 -3.33
C ILE A 58 23.95 -0.87 -4.77
N TRP A 59 25.02 -1.45 -5.32
CA TRP A 59 24.95 -2.19 -6.58
C TRP A 59 24.57 -3.64 -6.31
N HIS A 60 23.38 -4.04 -6.72
CA HIS A 60 22.90 -5.42 -6.56
C HIS A 60 22.99 -6.19 -7.88
N SER A 61 24.02 -7.03 -8.02
CA SER A 61 24.15 -7.92 -9.17
C SER A 61 23.16 -9.08 -9.05
N LYS A 62 22.12 -9.09 -9.89
CA LYS A 62 21.13 -10.18 -9.91
C LYS A 62 21.79 -11.49 -10.38
N ALA A 63 21.77 -12.51 -9.53
CA ALA A 63 22.29 -13.85 -9.83
C ALA A 63 21.23 -14.84 -10.35
N SER A 64 20.01 -14.38 -10.66
CA SER A 64 18.86 -15.24 -10.99
C SER A 64 18.56 -15.31 -12.49
N ASN A 65 17.92 -16.40 -12.92
CA ASN A 65 17.56 -16.62 -14.32
C ASN A 65 16.57 -15.56 -14.83
N PRO A 66 16.90 -14.80 -15.89
CA PRO A 66 16.08 -13.69 -16.36
C PRO A 66 14.72 -14.13 -16.90
N PHE A 67 14.63 -15.29 -17.56
CA PHE A 67 13.37 -15.79 -18.12
C PHE A 67 12.39 -16.27 -17.05
N VAL A 68 12.91 -16.91 -15.99
CA VAL A 68 12.08 -17.32 -14.84
C VAL A 68 11.52 -16.09 -14.13
N ASN A 69 12.33 -15.04 -13.94
CA ASN A 69 11.86 -13.79 -13.36
C ASN A 69 10.82 -13.11 -14.25
N LEU A 70 11.07 -13.02 -15.57
CA LEU A 70 10.13 -12.42 -16.51
C LEU A 70 8.75 -13.10 -16.42
N LYS A 71 8.70 -14.44 -16.40
CA LYS A 71 7.43 -15.17 -16.26
C LYS A 71 6.73 -14.92 -14.92
N LYS A 72 7.46 -14.61 -13.85
CA LYS A 72 6.88 -14.26 -12.55
C LYS A 72 6.44 -12.80 -12.47
N GLU A 73 7.12 -11.92 -13.19
CA GLU A 73 7.00 -10.47 -13.11
C GLU A 73 6.15 -9.88 -14.24
N TYR A 74 5.76 -10.67 -15.24
CA TYR A 74 5.12 -10.16 -16.47
C TYR A 74 3.86 -9.34 -16.21
N ASN A 75 3.00 -9.77 -15.28
CA ASN A 75 1.79 -9.02 -14.92
C ASN A 75 2.15 -7.65 -14.34
N GLY A 76 3.12 -7.59 -13.42
CA GLY A 76 3.57 -6.32 -12.83
C GLY A 76 4.20 -5.39 -13.87
N ILE A 77 4.94 -5.92 -14.85
CA ILE A 77 5.47 -5.12 -15.97
C ILE A 77 4.32 -4.59 -16.83
N PHE A 78 3.40 -5.46 -17.23
CA PHE A 78 2.29 -5.09 -18.11
C PHE A 78 1.34 -4.08 -17.46
N TRP A 79 1.00 -4.28 -16.18
CA TRP A 79 0.10 -3.39 -15.45
C TRP A 79 0.68 -2.01 -15.22
N GLN A 80 2.00 -1.83 -15.25
CA GLN A 80 2.60 -0.50 -15.05
C GLN A 80 2.17 0.53 -16.09
N GLU A 81 1.84 0.10 -17.31
CA GLU A 81 1.30 0.97 -18.36
C GLU A 81 0.00 1.66 -17.92
N GLU A 82 -0.79 1.01 -17.06
CA GLU A 82 -2.03 1.56 -16.51
C GLU A 82 -1.81 2.16 -15.10
N LEU A 83 -0.96 1.55 -14.27
CA LEU A 83 -0.72 1.99 -12.90
C LEU A 83 -0.03 3.35 -12.83
N ILE A 84 1.00 3.58 -13.66
CA ILE A 84 1.79 4.82 -13.58
C ILE A 84 0.92 6.03 -13.97
N PRO A 85 0.21 6.03 -15.12
CA PRO A 85 -0.70 7.13 -15.46
C PRO A 85 -1.84 7.28 -14.45
N PHE A 86 -2.36 6.16 -13.93
CA PHE A 86 -3.36 6.21 -12.85
C PHE A 86 -2.84 7.01 -11.66
N PHE A 87 -1.71 6.62 -11.05
CA PHE A 87 -1.18 7.29 -9.85
C PHE A 87 -0.77 8.74 -10.13
N GLN A 88 -0.26 9.06 -11.32
CA GLN A 88 0.03 10.43 -11.72
C GLN A 88 -1.23 11.31 -11.85
N SER A 89 -2.38 10.70 -12.17
CA SER A 89 -3.66 11.40 -12.33
C SER A 89 -4.54 11.41 -11.07
N VAL A 90 -4.17 10.68 -10.01
CA VAL A 90 -5.00 10.63 -8.80
C VAL A 90 -5.04 12.01 -8.15
N THR A 91 -6.26 12.49 -7.94
CA THR A 91 -6.55 13.64 -7.09
C THR A 91 -7.48 13.18 -5.98
N LEU A 92 -7.16 13.53 -4.74
CA LEU A 92 -7.98 13.24 -3.57
C LEU A 92 -8.81 14.48 -3.18
N SER A 93 -9.99 14.23 -2.60
CA SER A 93 -10.91 15.28 -2.18
C SER A 93 -10.34 16.09 -1.00
N LYS A 94 -10.67 17.39 -0.92
CA LYS A 94 -10.18 18.26 0.17
C LYS A 94 -10.70 17.85 1.55
N GLU A 95 -11.76 17.07 1.61
CA GLU A 95 -12.35 16.51 2.82
C GLU A 95 -11.54 15.33 3.38
N ALA A 96 -10.64 14.74 2.56
CA ALA A 96 -9.72 13.68 2.95
C ALA A 96 -8.53 14.25 3.75
N THR A 97 -8.83 14.71 4.96
CA THR A 97 -7.86 15.40 5.84
C THR A 97 -7.00 14.47 6.69
N THR A 98 -7.23 13.16 6.64
CA THR A 98 -6.45 12.15 7.38
C THR A 98 -5.93 11.08 6.43
N VAL A 99 -4.85 10.40 6.83
CA VAL A 99 -4.25 9.31 6.04
C VAL A 99 -5.26 8.20 5.77
N GLN A 100 -6.04 7.79 6.79
CA GLN A 100 -7.11 6.80 6.63
C GLN A 100 -8.14 7.22 5.59
N LYS A 101 -8.64 8.46 5.66
CA LYS A 101 -9.63 8.97 4.68
C LYS A 101 -9.05 8.99 3.27
N CYS A 102 -7.81 9.46 3.12
CA CYS A 102 -7.10 9.46 1.85
C CYS A 102 -6.97 8.04 1.28
N TYR A 103 -6.57 7.09 2.12
CA TYR A 103 -6.35 5.70 1.72
C TYR A 103 -7.66 5.00 1.31
N LEU A 104 -8.75 5.24 2.04
CA LEU A 104 -10.09 4.74 1.72
C LEU A 104 -10.64 5.35 0.42
N GLU A 105 -10.40 6.64 0.19
CA GLU A 105 -10.77 7.28 -1.07
C GLU A 105 -9.95 6.71 -2.24
N LEU A 106 -8.64 6.55 -2.05
CA LEU A 106 -7.77 5.92 -3.03
C LEU A 106 -8.23 4.49 -3.36
N ALA A 107 -8.62 3.70 -2.36
CA ALA A 107 -9.15 2.35 -2.57
C ALA A 107 -10.40 2.33 -3.48
N LYS A 108 -11.29 3.31 -3.32
CA LYS A 108 -12.45 3.48 -4.22
C LYS A 108 -12.02 3.78 -5.65
N GLN A 109 -11.03 4.65 -5.84
CA GLN A 109 -10.50 4.97 -7.17
C GLN A 109 -9.78 3.77 -7.81
N VAL A 110 -9.00 3.00 -7.03
CA VAL A 110 -8.36 1.75 -7.47
C VAL A 110 -9.41 0.77 -7.98
N ARG A 111 -10.46 0.52 -7.20
CA ARG A 111 -11.58 -0.34 -7.62
C ARG A 111 -12.21 0.12 -8.93
N ALA A 112 -12.53 1.42 -9.03
CA ALA A 112 -13.26 1.95 -10.18
C ALA A 112 -12.44 1.99 -11.48
N LYS A 113 -11.15 2.31 -11.38
CA LYS A 113 -10.27 2.50 -12.54
C LYS A 113 -9.46 1.23 -12.86
N LEU A 114 -8.75 0.69 -11.87
CA LEU A 114 -7.85 -0.45 -12.06
C LEU A 114 -8.56 -1.81 -11.98
N GLY A 115 -9.74 -1.88 -11.36
CA GLY A 115 -10.57 -3.10 -11.37
C GLY A 115 -10.98 -3.58 -12.77
N LYS A 116 -10.86 -2.72 -13.79
CA LYS A 116 -11.06 -3.05 -15.21
C LYS A 116 -9.82 -3.65 -15.87
N VAL A 117 -8.63 -3.42 -15.30
CA VAL A 117 -7.35 -3.93 -15.79
C VAL A 117 -7.23 -5.40 -15.42
N ASP A 118 -7.50 -5.73 -14.15
CA ASP A 118 -7.50 -7.10 -13.66
C ASP A 118 -8.39 -7.25 -12.41
N GLY A 119 -9.00 -8.42 -12.24
CA GLY A 119 -9.82 -8.75 -11.07
C GLY A 119 -9.06 -8.70 -9.74
N TYR A 120 -7.73 -8.84 -9.77
CA TYR A 120 -6.84 -8.63 -8.63
C TYR A 120 -7.06 -7.27 -7.96
N PHE A 121 -7.20 -6.19 -8.74
CA PHE A 121 -7.35 -4.85 -8.17
C PHE A 121 -8.67 -4.65 -7.42
N ASN A 122 -9.72 -5.41 -7.77
CA ASN A 122 -10.96 -5.42 -6.99
C ASN A 122 -10.73 -6.00 -5.60
N LYS A 123 -10.01 -7.13 -5.51
CA LYS A 123 -9.63 -7.75 -4.24
C LYS A 123 -8.66 -6.89 -3.46
N LEU A 124 -7.70 -6.27 -4.14
CA LEU A 124 -6.74 -5.36 -3.52
C LEU A 124 -7.45 -4.15 -2.91
N ALA A 125 -8.45 -3.58 -3.59
CA ALA A 125 -9.25 -2.49 -3.05
C ALA A 125 -10.02 -2.89 -1.78
N ASP A 126 -10.59 -4.10 -1.70
CA ASP A 126 -11.18 -4.60 -0.46
C ASP A 126 -10.12 -4.72 0.64
N ALA A 127 -8.96 -5.30 0.32
CA ALA A 127 -7.87 -5.46 1.25
C ALA A 127 -7.31 -4.12 1.77
N MET A 128 -7.30 -3.08 0.93
CA MET A 128 -6.94 -1.72 1.33
C MET A 128 -7.91 -1.14 2.36
N VAL A 129 -9.21 -1.42 2.23
CA VAL A 129 -10.22 -1.00 3.22
C VAL A 129 -10.02 -1.78 4.52
N THR A 130 -9.93 -3.12 4.43
CA THR A 130 -9.69 -3.98 5.59
C THR A 130 -8.40 -3.63 6.33
N TRP A 131 -7.36 -3.21 5.61
CA TRP A 131 -6.12 -2.74 6.23
C TRP A 131 -6.35 -1.52 7.14
N ILE A 132 -7.13 -0.54 6.68
CA ILE A 132 -7.45 0.65 7.49
C ILE A 132 -8.32 0.28 8.69
N GLU A 133 -9.31 -0.59 8.50
CA GLU A 133 -10.16 -1.09 9.59
C GLU A 133 -9.31 -1.78 10.68
N ALA A 134 -8.42 -2.69 10.27
CA ALA A 134 -7.51 -3.38 11.19
C ALA A 134 -6.51 -2.41 11.84
N TRP A 135 -6.04 -1.41 11.10
CA TRP A 135 -5.18 -0.37 11.65
C TRP A 135 -5.89 0.40 12.77
N ASP A 136 -7.12 0.86 12.53
CA ASP A 136 -7.87 1.64 13.51
C ASP A 136 -8.28 0.79 14.73
N GLU A 137 -8.59 -0.50 14.55
CA GLU A 137 -8.84 -1.43 15.66
C GLU A 137 -7.62 -1.60 16.57
N LEU A 138 -6.43 -1.73 15.98
CA LEU A 138 -5.17 -1.93 16.71
C LEU A 138 -4.56 -0.61 17.21
N ASN A 139 -4.98 0.53 16.67
CA ASN A 139 -4.49 1.87 17.01
C ASN A 139 -5.65 2.82 17.32
N PRO A 140 -6.46 2.51 18.35
CA PRO A 140 -7.60 3.34 18.70
C PRO A 140 -7.14 4.78 19.00
N PRO A 141 -7.94 5.80 18.66
CA PRO A 141 -7.61 7.19 18.99
C PRO A 141 -7.30 7.31 20.48
N LYS A 142 -6.22 8.03 20.85
CA LYS A 142 -5.84 8.24 22.26
C LYS A 142 -7.06 8.78 23.04
N GLY A 143 -7.65 7.93 23.90
CA GLY A 143 -8.88 8.21 24.65
C GLY A 143 -10.06 7.25 24.41
N ALA A 144 -9.97 6.37 23.41
CA ALA A 144 -10.97 5.32 23.20
C ALA A 144 -10.67 4.10 24.10
N ILE A 145 -11.55 3.84 25.06
CA ILE A 145 -11.50 2.64 25.91
C ILE A 145 -11.88 1.44 25.03
N THR A 146 -10.90 0.63 24.65
CA THR A 146 -11.16 -0.69 24.08
C THR A 146 -11.61 -1.61 25.21
N THR A 147 -12.91 -1.85 25.33
CA THR A 147 -13.43 -2.97 26.12
C THR A 147 -13.01 -4.27 25.43
N THR A 148 -11.92 -4.89 25.90
CA THR A 148 -11.49 -6.19 25.41
C THR A 148 -12.49 -7.25 25.86
N ASN A 149 -13.38 -7.68 24.96
CA ASN A 149 -14.15 -8.92 25.12
C ASN A 149 -13.36 -10.06 24.49
N GLY A 150 -12.39 -10.59 25.23
CA GLY A 150 -11.70 -11.84 24.92
C GLY A 150 -11.45 -12.62 26.21
N PRO A 151 -11.80 -13.93 26.28
CA PRO A 151 -11.60 -14.69 27.50
C PRO A 151 -10.10 -14.80 27.82
N ALA A 152 -9.75 -14.54 29.09
CA ALA A 152 -8.39 -14.56 29.58
C ALA A 152 -7.69 -15.89 29.23
N LEU A 153 -6.54 -15.79 28.58
CA LEU A 153 -5.63 -16.92 28.35
C LEU A 153 -5.25 -17.51 29.71
N LYS A 154 -5.67 -18.75 29.96
CA LYS A 154 -5.23 -19.52 31.12
C LYS A 154 -3.78 -19.94 30.91
N SER A 155 -2.88 -19.47 31.76
CA SER A 155 -1.51 -19.97 31.83
C SER A 155 -1.50 -21.44 32.22
N LYS A 156 -0.81 -22.26 31.43
CA LYS A 156 -0.18 -23.51 31.88
C LYS A 156 1.20 -23.59 31.27
#